data_AF-A0A1S9CQ26-F1
#
_entry.id   AF-A0A1S9CQ26-F1
#
_cell.length_a   1.000
_cell.length_b   1.000
_cell.length_c   1.000
_cell.angle_alpha   90.00
_cell.angle_beta   90.00
_cell.angle_gamma   90.00
#
_symmetry.space_group_name_H-M   'P 1'
#
loop_
_entity.id
_entity.type
_entity.pdbx_description
1 polymer ?
#
loop_
_entity_poly.entity_id
_entity_poly.type
_entity_poly.pdbx_seq_one_letter_code
_entity_poly.pdbx_strand_id
1 'polypeptide(L)'
;MVSEANNLQLLDDYLAEITKLLRQIEGITLNQQQVLCTDPLDDESLNMIEQMAGFKENLTNDVERVENKFQMLYSEVKPFLTDKSFVARLQTNISVVLNLKDNVIRLEQMNADSLKRELNQKLGKVIVPKKPEEIINKYKRFK
;
A
#
# COMPACT_ATOMS: atom_id res chain seq x y z
N MET A 1 -37.61 2.60 11.67
CA MET A 1 -37.23 1.31 11.05
C MET A 1 -36.58 1.62 9.72
N VAL A 2 -35.25 1.55 9.65
CA VAL A 2 -34.55 1.54 8.36
C VAL A 2 -34.90 0.21 7.70
N SER A 3 -35.39 0.21 6.46
CA SER A 3 -35.84 -1.03 5.81
C SER A 3 -34.64 -1.95 5.56
N GLU A 4 -34.86 -3.26 5.65
CA GLU A 4 -33.85 -4.29 5.40
C GLU A 4 -33.16 -4.10 4.03
N ALA A 5 -33.92 -3.72 3.00
CA ALA A 5 -33.40 -3.37 1.68
C ALA A 5 -32.39 -2.21 1.69
N ASN A 6 -32.55 -1.24 2.59
CA ASN A 6 -31.64 -0.11 2.72
C ASN A 6 -30.30 -0.55 3.36
N ASN A 7 -30.33 -1.46 4.33
CA ASN A 7 -29.12 -2.01 4.94
C ASN A 7 -28.34 -2.89 3.95
N LEU A 8 -29.03 -3.65 3.10
CA LEU A 8 -28.40 -4.45 2.06
C LEU A 8 -27.72 -3.58 0.99
N GLN A 9 -28.37 -2.50 0.56
CA GLN A 9 -27.74 -1.53 -0.35
C GLN A 9 -26.51 -0.89 0.30
N LEU A 10 -26.59 -0.53 1.58
CA LEU A 10 -25.49 0.09 2.29
C LEU A 10 -24.24 -0.80 2.40
N LEU A 11 -24.41 -2.13 2.48
CA LEU A 11 -23.28 -3.07 2.39
C LEU A 11 -22.58 -3.00 1.03
N ASP A 12 -23.36 -2.98 -0.06
CA ASP A 12 -22.82 -2.87 -1.42
C ASP A 12 -22.10 -1.52 -1.59
N ASP A 13 -22.66 -0.44 -1.03
CA ASP A 13 -22.06 0.90 -1.08
C ASP A 13 -20.72 0.96 -0.34
N TYR A 14 -20.60 0.32 0.84
CA TYR A 14 -19.32 0.24 1.56
C TYR A 14 -18.26 -0.53 0.77
N LEU A 15 -18.61 -1.66 0.15
CA LEU A 15 -17.66 -2.42 -0.68
C LEU A 15 -17.24 -1.63 -1.93
N ALA A 16 -18.15 -0.84 -2.52
CA ALA A 16 -17.83 0.05 -3.63
C ALA A 16 -16.89 1.18 -3.20
N GLU A 17 -17.09 1.75 -2.02
CA GLU A 17 -16.21 2.78 -1.44
C GLU A 17 -14.81 2.22 -1.15
N ILE A 18 -14.72 1.04 -0.52
CA ILE A 18 -13.44 0.35 -0.28
C ILE A 18 -12.72 0.09 -1.61
N THR A 19 -13.43 -0.42 -2.61
CA THR A 19 -12.88 -0.67 -3.96
C THR A 19 -12.32 0.61 -4.58
N LYS A 20 -13.03 1.73 -4.45
CA LYS A 20 -12.58 3.03 -4.98
C LYS A 20 -11.29 3.48 -4.30
N LEU A 21 -11.22 3.41 -2.97
CA LEU A 21 -10.04 3.80 -2.19
C LEU A 21 -8.84 2.91 -2.54
N LEU A 22 -9.02 1.59 -2.64
CA LEU A 22 -7.96 0.66 -3.03
C LEU A 22 -7.42 0.94 -4.44
N ARG A 23 -8.28 1.30 -5.40
CA ARG A 23 -7.83 1.71 -6.75
C ARG A 23 -7.02 3.01 -6.73
N GLN A 24 -7.35 3.95 -5.83
CA GLN A 24 -6.54 5.15 -5.66
C GLN A 24 -5.15 4.82 -5.09
N ILE A 25 -5.09 3.95 -4.08
CA ILE A 25 -3.82 3.46 -3.52
C ILE A 25 -3.00 2.75 -4.59
N GLU A 26 -3.62 1.85 -5.36
CA GLU A 26 -2.97 1.16 -6.49
C GLU A 26 -2.39 2.16 -7.50
N GLY A 27 -3.15 3.17 -7.90
CA GLY A 27 -2.68 4.22 -8.81
C GLY A 27 -1.47 4.99 -8.26
N ILE A 28 -1.49 5.36 -6.98
CA ILE A 28 -0.34 6.02 -6.33
C ILE A 28 0.86 5.07 -6.27
N THR A 29 0.64 3.79 -5.99
CA THR A 29 1.70 2.77 -5.91
C THR A 29 2.37 2.54 -7.26
N LEU A 30 1.59 2.54 -8.34
CA LEU A 30 2.10 2.48 -9.72
C LEU A 30 2.89 3.74 -10.09
N ASN A 31 2.42 4.93 -9.69
CA ASN A 31 3.14 6.17 -9.91
C ASN A 31 4.46 6.20 -9.15
N GLN A 32 4.47 5.70 -7.91
CA GLN A 32 5.69 5.55 -7.12
C GLN A 32 6.69 4.62 -7.82
N GLN A 33 6.23 3.53 -8.44
CA GLN A 33 7.07 2.64 -9.22
C GLN A 33 7.75 3.37 -10.39
N GLN A 34 7.03 4.26 -11.08
CA GLN A 34 7.59 5.05 -12.18
C GLN A 34 8.69 6.00 -11.69
N VAL A 35 8.46 6.70 -10.57
CA VAL A 35 9.47 7.57 -9.93
C VAL A 35 10.70 6.75 -9.54
N LEU A 36 10.49 5.53 -9.01
CA LEU A 36 11.59 4.64 -8.65
C LEU A 36 12.42 4.15 -9.85
N CYS A 37 11.90 4.21 -11.07
CA CYS A 37 12.60 3.81 -12.28
C CYS A 37 13.42 4.93 -12.96
N THR A 38 13.25 6.20 -12.57
CA THR A 38 13.95 7.35 -13.19
C THR A 38 15.26 7.70 -12.47
N ASP A 39 15.20 8.29 -11.27
CA ASP A 39 16.35 8.46 -10.37
C ASP A 39 15.83 8.52 -8.91
N PRO A 40 15.61 7.37 -8.26
CA PRO A 40 14.93 7.31 -6.96
C PRO A 40 15.64 8.02 -5.81
N LEU A 41 16.88 8.45 -6.01
CA LEU A 41 17.77 8.98 -4.98
C LEU A 41 18.16 10.43 -5.24
N ASP A 42 17.49 11.11 -6.18
CA ASP A 42 17.47 12.56 -6.22
C ASP A 42 16.51 13.11 -5.12
N ASP A 43 16.80 14.30 -4.58
CA ASP A 43 16.03 14.89 -3.47
C ASP A 43 14.56 15.17 -3.84
N GLU A 44 14.27 15.45 -5.12
CA GLU A 44 12.90 15.74 -5.59
C GLU A 44 12.06 14.46 -5.65
N SER A 45 12.63 13.38 -6.18
CA SER A 45 12.08 12.03 -6.23
C SER A 45 11.85 11.46 -4.84
N LEU A 46 12.78 11.65 -3.90
CA LEU A 46 12.61 11.22 -2.51
C LEU A 46 11.48 11.97 -1.82
N ASN A 47 11.39 13.29 -1.98
CA ASN A 47 10.28 14.10 -1.45
C ASN A 47 8.94 13.67 -2.08
N MET A 48 8.92 13.39 -3.38
CA MET A 48 7.72 12.91 -4.07
C MET A 48 7.27 11.54 -3.53
N ILE A 49 8.21 10.61 -3.31
CA ILE A 49 7.95 9.31 -2.71
C ILE A 49 7.39 9.45 -1.29
N GLU A 50 7.95 10.34 -0.48
CA GLU A 50 7.48 10.61 0.88
C GLU A 50 6.05 11.17 0.89
N GLN A 51 5.74 12.13 0.01
CA GLN A 51 4.39 12.65 -0.15
C GLN A 51 3.40 11.55 -0.58
N MET A 52 3.78 10.72 -1.57
CA MET A 52 2.97 9.57 -1.99
C MET A 52 2.73 8.60 -0.84
N ALA A 53 3.72 8.34 0.01
CA ALA A 53 3.57 7.48 1.19
C ALA A 53 2.54 8.06 2.17
N GLY A 54 2.62 9.36 2.48
CA GLY A 54 1.65 10.04 3.34
C GLY A 54 0.23 10.02 2.79
N PHE A 55 0.04 10.20 1.47
CA PHE A 55 -1.28 10.07 0.86
C PHE A 55 -1.81 8.64 0.93
N LYS A 56 -0.98 7.62 0.69
CA LYS A 56 -1.38 6.21 0.82
C LYS A 56 -1.76 5.85 2.26
N GLU A 57 -1.03 6.36 3.26
CA GLU A 57 -1.37 6.15 4.67
C GLU A 57 -2.76 6.68 5.00
N ASN A 58 -3.08 7.93 4.58
CA ASN A 58 -4.41 8.50 4.78
C ASN A 58 -5.51 7.66 4.11
N LEU A 59 -5.29 7.24 2.86
CA LEU A 59 -6.24 6.38 2.15
C LEU A 59 -6.39 5.00 2.81
N THR A 60 -5.32 4.46 3.38
CA THR A 60 -5.34 3.17 4.09
C THR A 60 -6.17 3.28 5.37
N ASN A 61 -5.99 4.36 6.14
CA ASN A 61 -6.82 4.66 7.31
C ASN A 61 -8.30 4.82 6.92
N ASP A 62 -8.59 5.43 5.78
CA ASP A 62 -9.95 5.56 5.26
C ASP A 62 -10.54 4.18 4.86
N VAL A 63 -9.75 3.30 4.23
CA VAL A 63 -10.14 1.91 3.92
C VAL A 63 -10.51 1.19 5.20
N GLU A 64 -9.64 1.18 6.22
CA GLU A 64 -9.89 0.51 7.50
C GLU A 64 -11.16 1.03 8.18
N ARG A 65 -11.39 2.34 8.13
CA ARG A 65 -12.60 2.96 8.69
C ARG A 65 -13.87 2.45 7.99
N VAL A 66 -13.87 2.34 6.66
CA VAL A 66 -15.03 1.84 5.90
C VAL A 66 -15.21 0.34 6.10
N GLU A 67 -14.13 -0.43 6.17
CA GLU A 67 -14.16 -1.87 6.45
C GLU A 67 -14.77 -2.18 7.82
N ASN A 68 -14.42 -1.39 8.84
CA ASN A 68 -15.02 -1.51 10.16
C ASN A 68 -16.54 -1.26 10.11
N LYS A 69 -16.99 -0.24 9.38
CA LYS A 69 -18.44 0.02 9.18
C LYS A 69 -19.13 -1.13 8.46
N PHE A 70 -18.51 -1.65 7.40
CA PHE A 70 -19.00 -2.81 6.67
C PHE A 70 -19.12 -4.03 7.59
N GLN A 71 -18.10 -4.33 8.39
CA GLN A 71 -18.08 -5.48 9.27
C GLN A 71 -19.14 -5.39 10.37
N MET A 72 -19.34 -4.19 10.95
CA MET A 72 -20.41 -3.96 11.92
C MET A 72 -21.78 -4.23 11.29
N LEU A 73 -22.09 -3.57 10.16
CA LEU A 73 -23.38 -3.75 9.50
C LEU A 73 -23.59 -5.19 9.03
N TYR A 74 -22.57 -5.83 8.45
CA TYR A 74 -22.63 -7.20 7.99
C TYR A 74 -22.94 -8.15 9.14
N SER A 75 -22.34 -7.94 10.32
CA SER A 75 -22.61 -8.76 11.50
C SER A 75 -24.06 -8.64 11.97
N GLU A 76 -24.67 -7.46 11.84
CA GLU A 76 -26.09 -7.23 12.16
C GLU A 76 -27.03 -7.89 11.16
N VAL A 77 -26.73 -7.83 9.87
CA VAL A 77 -27.63 -8.34 8.82
C VAL A 77 -27.40 -9.82 8.46
N LYS A 78 -26.22 -10.38 8.76
CA LYS A 78 -25.85 -11.76 8.45
C LYS A 78 -26.88 -12.82 8.91
N PRO A 79 -27.51 -12.73 10.09
CA PRO A 79 -28.53 -13.70 10.51
C PRO A 79 -29.78 -13.70 9.62
N PHE A 80 -30.06 -12.59 8.93
CA PHE A 80 -31.27 -12.37 8.13
C PHE A 80 -31.01 -12.52 6.62
N LEU A 81 -29.73 -12.60 6.22
CA LEU A 81 -29.28 -12.80 4.84
C LEU A 81 -29.64 -14.20 4.32
N THR A 82 -30.83 -14.32 3.73
CA THR A 82 -31.36 -15.59 3.17
C THR A 82 -31.35 -15.66 1.64
N ASP A 83 -31.26 -14.51 0.97
CA ASP A 83 -31.22 -14.44 -0.49
C ASP A 83 -29.85 -14.89 -1.03
N LYS A 84 -29.82 -16.06 -1.67
CA LYS A 84 -28.63 -16.65 -2.28
C LYS A 84 -28.01 -15.75 -3.36
N SER A 85 -28.83 -15.03 -4.12
CA SER A 85 -28.35 -14.17 -5.20
C SER A 85 -27.59 -12.96 -4.64
N PHE A 86 -28.11 -12.37 -3.57
CA PHE A 86 -27.45 -11.29 -2.85
C PHE A 86 -26.14 -11.78 -2.20
N VAL A 87 -26.16 -12.93 -1.53
CA VAL A 87 -24.96 -13.51 -0.90
C VAL A 87 -23.86 -13.76 -1.93
N ALA A 88 -24.21 -14.31 -3.11
CA ALA A 88 -23.24 -14.53 -4.19
C ALA A 88 -22.63 -13.22 -4.72
N ARG A 89 -23.46 -12.17 -4.85
CA ARG A 89 -22.98 -10.82 -5.25
C ARG A 89 -22.03 -10.25 -4.20
N LEU A 90 -22.40 -10.34 -2.92
CA LEU A 90 -21.58 -9.86 -1.81
C LEU A 90 -20.22 -10.58 -1.79
N GLN A 91 -20.21 -11.90 -1.95
CA GLN A 91 -18.98 -12.69 -2.05
C GLN A 91 -18.11 -12.25 -3.22
N THR A 92 -18.72 -12.00 -4.39
CA THR A 92 -18.00 -11.52 -5.56
C THR A 92 -17.34 -10.16 -5.28
N ASN A 93 -18.07 -9.23 -4.69
CA ASN A 93 -17.55 -7.90 -4.34
C ASN A 93 -16.42 -7.99 -3.31
N ILE A 94 -16.56 -8.85 -2.29
CA ILE A 94 -15.49 -9.12 -1.31
C ILE A 94 -14.26 -9.71 -2.00
N SER A 95 -14.43 -10.67 -2.91
CA SER A 95 -13.30 -11.22 -3.67
C SER A 95 -12.58 -10.17 -4.51
N VAL A 96 -13.31 -9.21 -5.11
CA VAL A 96 -12.70 -8.08 -5.83
C VAL A 96 -11.86 -7.23 -4.88
N VAL A 97 -12.37 -6.90 -3.69
CA VAL A 97 -11.63 -6.14 -2.67
C VAL A 97 -10.37 -6.87 -2.23
N LEU A 98 -10.45 -8.17 -1.95
CA LEU A 98 -9.30 -8.99 -1.54
C LEU A 98 -8.23 -9.03 -2.64
N ASN A 99 -8.63 -9.26 -3.90
CA ASN A 99 -7.71 -9.27 -5.03
C ASN A 99 -7.00 -7.92 -5.22
N LEU A 100 -7.71 -6.80 -5.01
CA LEU A 100 -7.11 -5.46 -5.08
C LEU A 100 -6.11 -5.23 -3.95
N LYS A 101 -6.42 -5.66 -2.71
CA LYS A 101 -5.48 -5.61 -1.59
C LYS A 101 -4.20 -6.40 -1.88
N ASP A 102 -4.35 -7.64 -2.37
CA ASP A 102 -3.21 -8.48 -2.72
C ASP A 102 -2.36 -7.85 -3.83
N ASN A 103 -2.99 -7.20 -4.81
CA ASN A 103 -2.26 -6.51 -5.86
C ASN A 103 -1.47 -5.31 -5.33
N VAL A 104 -2.10 -4.47 -4.49
CA VAL A 104 -1.43 -3.33 -3.84
C VAL A 104 -0.25 -3.81 -3.00
N ILE A 105 -0.43 -4.85 -2.18
CA ILE A 105 0.65 -5.42 -1.35
C ILE A 105 1.83 -5.87 -2.23
N ARG A 106 1.55 -6.57 -3.33
CA ARG A 106 2.59 -7.02 -4.26
C ARG A 106 3.33 -5.83 -4.89
N LEU A 107 2.63 -4.78 -5.30
CA LEU A 107 3.24 -3.58 -5.86
C LEU A 107 4.12 -2.86 -4.83
N GLU A 108 3.67 -2.73 -3.58
CA GLU A 108 4.46 -2.17 -2.48
C GLU A 108 5.75 -2.95 -2.23
N GLN A 109 5.66 -4.28 -2.21
CA GLN A 109 6.82 -5.16 -2.06
C GLN A 109 7.82 -4.94 -3.20
N MET A 110 7.34 -4.86 -4.45
CA MET A 110 8.18 -4.59 -5.61
C MET A 110 8.86 -3.21 -5.54
N ASN A 111 8.14 -2.19 -5.06
CA ASN A 111 8.68 -0.85 -4.87
C ASN A 111 9.75 -0.82 -3.78
N ALA A 112 9.49 -1.44 -2.63
CA ALA A 112 10.45 -1.56 -1.53
C ALA A 112 11.73 -2.29 -1.96
N ASP A 113 11.59 -3.39 -2.70
CA ASP A 113 12.73 -4.15 -3.22
C ASP A 113 13.55 -3.34 -4.24
N SER A 114 12.89 -2.50 -5.04
CA SER A 114 13.57 -1.62 -6.01
C SER A 114 14.36 -0.53 -5.28
N LEU A 115 13.74 0.16 -4.31
CA LEU A 115 14.42 1.16 -3.49
C LEU A 115 15.62 0.56 -2.73
N LYS A 116 15.45 -0.63 -2.15
CA LYS A 116 16.52 -1.33 -1.44
C LYS A 116 17.68 -1.70 -2.36
N ARG A 117 17.40 -2.14 -3.59
CA ARG A 117 18.42 -2.44 -4.60
C ARG A 117 19.22 -1.19 -4.97
N GLU A 118 18.54 -0.08 -5.20
CA GLU A 118 19.16 1.22 -5.54
C GLU A 118 20.02 1.76 -4.40
N LEU A 119 19.53 1.71 -3.16
CA LEU A 119 20.31 2.06 -1.97
C LEU A 119 21.59 1.23 -1.86
N ASN A 120 21.50 -0.09 -2.05
CA ASN A 120 22.66 -0.97 -2.00
C ASN A 120 23.67 -0.69 -3.13
N GLN A 121 23.20 -0.24 -4.30
CA GLN A 121 24.07 0.14 -5.42
C GLN A 121 24.78 1.46 -5.14
N LYS A 122 24.06 2.53 -4.72
CA LYS A 122 24.68 3.84 -4.45
C LYS A 122 25.57 3.86 -3.21
N LEU A 123 25.23 3.12 -2.15
CA LEU A 123 26.07 3.03 -0.94
C LEU A 123 27.30 2.13 -1.12
N GLY A 124 27.30 1.28 -2.15
CA GLY A 124 28.33 0.26 -2.37
C GLY A 124 28.44 -0.75 -1.22
N LYS A 125 29.32 -1.75 -1.35
CA LYS A 125 29.81 -2.48 -0.16
C LYS A 125 30.49 -1.43 0.70
N VAL A 126 29.91 -1.07 1.83
CA VAL A 126 30.60 -0.30 2.86
C VAL A 126 31.83 -1.13 3.27
N ILE A 127 32.98 -0.83 2.67
CA ILE A 127 34.26 -1.37 3.11
C ILE A 127 34.58 -0.57 4.37
N VAL A 128 34.04 -1.02 5.51
CA VAL A 128 34.54 -0.58 6.81
C VAL A 128 36.00 -1.03 6.87
N PRO A 129 36.98 -0.11 6.90
CA PRO A 129 38.37 -0.50 7.05
C PRO A 129 38.47 -1.27 8.35
N LYS A 130 38.86 -2.55 8.29
CA LYS A 130 38.84 -3.43 9.46
C LYS A 130 39.84 -2.99 10.53
N LYS A 131 40.77 -2.09 10.20
CA LYS A 131 41.86 -1.67 11.09
C LYS A 131 42.19 -0.17 10.96
N PRO A 132 42.33 0.56 12.07
CA PRO A 132 42.76 1.96 12.09
C PRO A 132 44.09 2.21 11.35
N GLU A 133 44.97 1.21 11.31
CA GLU A 133 46.29 1.26 10.68
C GLU A 133 46.23 1.51 9.16
N GLU A 134 45.19 1.02 8.47
CA GLU A 134 45.02 1.23 7.02
C GLU A 134 44.63 2.67 6.67
N ILE A 135 43.93 3.36 7.58
CA ILE A 135 43.54 4.77 7.42
C ILE A 135 44.77 5.67 7.59
N ILE A 136 45.61 5.40 8.61
CA ILE A 136 46.82 6.18 8.90
C ILE A 136 47.82 6.10 7.73
N ASN A 137 47.97 4.92 7.13
CA ASN A 137 48.89 4.74 5.99
C ASN A 137 48.42 5.44 4.70
N LYS A 138 47.11 5.64 4.50
CA LYS A 138 46.60 6.44 3.38
C LYS A 138 46.93 7.92 3.52
N TYR A 139 46.85 8.48 4.73
CA TYR A 139 47.17 9.89 4.98
C TYR A 139 48.67 10.20 4.93
N LYS A 140 49.54 9.22 5.23
CA LYS A 140 51.00 9.39 5.13
C LYS A 140 51.53 9.44 3.70
N ARG A 141 50.76 8.99 2.69
CA ARG A 141 51.16 9.04 1.27
C ARG A 141 51.00 10.43 0.63
N PHE A 142 50.41 11.39 1.32
CA PHE A 142 50.24 12.78 0.86
C PHE A 142 51.19 13.75 1.59
N LYS A 143 52.30 13.24 2.14
CA LYS A 143 53.42 14.03 2.65
C LYS A 143 54.67 13.76 1.85
#